data_AF-C4GLK6-F1
#
_entry.id   AF-C4GLK6-F1
#
_cell.length_a   1.000
_cell.length_b   1.000
_cell.length_c   1.000
_cell.angle_alpha   90.00
_cell.angle_beta   90.00
_cell.angle_gamma   90.00
#
_symmetry.space_group_name_H-M   'P 1'
#
loop_
_entity.id
_entity.type
_entity.pdbx_description
1 polymer ?
#
loop_
_entity_poly.entity_id
_entity_poly.type
_entity_poly.pdbx_seq_one_letter_code
_entity_poly.pdbx_strand_id
1 'polypeptide(L)'
;MTNTELENTYDVLFQNKITNPVDLPGNHPDEPIERGFLYIQCDKFYFDKNFSELFNLKQNELDGIYCFLSKNCELTLNDERKFCGVSFKGEAGKEIISAAIKQKWQSMGLTFAEIDKQQNLLVLSTGENIDLNGVEALEYEIVKKKKTQKTSNQ
;
A
#
# COMPACT_ATOMS: atom_id res chain seq x y z
N MET A 1 -38.43 9.52 24.68
CA MET A 1 -37.19 8.78 24.98
C MET A 1 -36.78 8.08 23.70
N THR A 2 -35.80 8.62 22.99
CA THR A 2 -35.24 8.00 21.77
C THR A 2 -34.10 7.09 22.20
N ASN A 3 -34.30 5.78 22.11
CA ASN A 3 -33.23 4.81 22.22
C ASN A 3 -32.34 4.95 20.98
N THR A 4 -31.28 5.73 21.11
CA THR A 4 -30.17 5.72 20.16
C THR A 4 -29.38 4.45 20.40
N GLU A 5 -29.73 3.36 19.71
CA GLU A 5 -28.85 2.20 19.64
C GLU A 5 -27.55 2.64 18.97
N LEU A 6 -26.50 2.84 19.77
CA LEU A 6 -25.15 3.06 19.28
C LEU A 6 -24.71 1.78 18.56
N GLU A 7 -24.79 1.78 17.22
CA GLU A 7 -24.21 0.74 16.37
C GLU A 7 -22.69 0.71 16.60
N ASN A 8 -22.23 -0.20 17.48
CA ASN A 8 -20.82 -0.43 17.70
C ASN A 8 -20.23 -1.19 16.49
N THR A 9 -19.66 -0.46 15.55
CA THR A 9 -18.83 -1.00 14.47
C THR A 9 -17.38 -1.04 14.91
N TYR A 10 -16.66 -2.10 14.57
CA TYR A 10 -15.21 -2.19 14.75
C TYR A 10 -14.52 -2.53 13.43
N ASP A 11 -13.30 -2.03 13.28
CA ASP A 11 -12.45 -2.27 12.12
C ASP A 11 -11.76 -3.63 12.26
N VAL A 12 -11.97 -4.52 11.29
CA VAL A 12 -11.25 -5.80 11.19
C VAL A 12 -10.32 -5.72 10.00
N LEU A 13 -9.05 -6.06 10.22
CA LEU A 13 -8.08 -6.25 9.15
C LEU A 13 -8.36 -7.60 8.48
N PHE A 14 -8.88 -7.56 7.26
CA PHE A 14 -9.01 -8.73 6.41
C PHE A 14 -7.76 -8.87 5.56
N GLN A 15 -7.24 -10.10 5.45
CA GLN A 15 -6.04 -10.42 4.70
C GLN A 15 -6.40 -11.39 3.58
N ASN A 16 -6.15 -10.98 2.34
CA ASN A 16 -6.30 -11.81 1.16
C ASN A 16 -4.93 -12.12 0.57
N LYS A 17 -4.65 -13.38 0.31
CA LYS A 17 -3.44 -13.75 -0.42
C LYS A 17 -3.62 -13.44 -1.91
N ILE A 18 -2.67 -12.71 -2.49
CA ILE A 18 -2.57 -12.52 -3.94
C ILE A 18 -1.79 -13.72 -4.48
N THR A 19 -2.44 -14.53 -5.30
CA THR A 19 -1.88 -15.79 -5.80
C THR A 19 -1.17 -15.66 -7.14
N ASN A 20 -1.53 -14.65 -7.93
CA ASN A 20 -0.94 -14.40 -9.23
C ASN A 20 -0.22 -13.06 -9.21
N PRO A 21 1.08 -13.00 -9.57
CA PRO A 21 1.83 -11.75 -9.62
C PRO A 21 1.15 -10.66 -10.45
N VAL A 22 0.42 -11.00 -11.51
CA VAL A 22 -0.27 -10.01 -12.36
C VAL A 22 -1.31 -9.20 -11.58
N ASP A 23 -1.85 -9.76 -10.50
CA ASP A 23 -2.87 -9.10 -9.66
C ASP A 23 -2.24 -8.19 -8.60
N LEU A 24 -0.89 -8.10 -8.54
CA LEU A 24 -0.21 -7.15 -7.68
C LEU A 24 -0.52 -5.71 -8.12
N PRO A 25 -0.76 -4.79 -7.17
CA PRO A 25 -0.96 -3.38 -7.49
C PRO A 25 0.21 -2.81 -8.30
N GLY A 26 -0.09 -2.26 -9.46
CA GLY A 26 0.95 -1.75 -10.35
C GLY A 26 1.68 -2.83 -11.17
N ASN A 27 1.18 -4.07 -11.20
CA ASN A 27 1.58 -5.10 -12.15
C ASN A 27 0.51 -5.39 -13.21
N HIS A 28 -0.78 -5.23 -12.86
CA HIS A 28 -1.88 -5.54 -13.76
C HIS A 28 -1.84 -4.69 -15.05
N PRO A 29 -2.14 -5.28 -16.23
CA PRO A 29 -2.11 -4.57 -17.52
C PRO A 29 -3.13 -3.44 -17.58
N ASP A 30 -4.28 -3.60 -16.93
CA ASP A 30 -5.38 -2.63 -16.95
C ASP A 30 -5.30 -1.54 -15.87
N GLU A 31 -4.15 -1.41 -15.19
CA GLU A 31 -4.00 -0.31 -14.21
C GLU A 31 -4.09 1.06 -14.90
N PRO A 32 -4.76 2.05 -14.28
CA PRO A 32 -4.88 3.38 -14.85
C PRO A 32 -3.52 4.03 -15.11
N ILE A 33 -3.37 4.65 -16.27
CA ILE A 33 -2.10 5.23 -16.73
C ILE A 33 -1.66 6.37 -15.80
N GLU A 34 -2.58 7.11 -15.22
CA GLU A 34 -2.34 8.24 -14.31
C GLU A 34 -1.95 7.81 -12.88
N ARG A 35 -2.00 6.51 -12.57
CA ARG A 35 -1.75 5.98 -11.24
C ARG A 35 -0.28 5.62 -11.05
N GLY A 36 0.31 6.11 -9.97
CA GLY A 36 1.63 5.73 -9.51
C GLY A 36 1.58 4.60 -8.50
N PHE A 37 2.61 3.74 -8.52
CA PHE A 37 2.77 2.62 -7.60
C PHE A 37 4.20 2.60 -7.09
N LEU A 38 4.36 2.49 -5.78
CA LEU A 38 5.67 2.37 -5.15
C LEU A 38 5.61 1.36 -4.00
N TYR A 39 6.73 0.69 -3.78
CA TYR A 39 6.90 -0.29 -2.71
C TYR A 39 8.05 0.16 -1.81
N ILE A 40 7.83 0.27 -0.50
CA ILE A 40 8.88 0.63 0.46
C ILE A 40 9.26 -0.56 1.32
N GLN A 41 10.56 -0.76 1.57
CA GLN A 41 11.06 -1.86 2.38
C GLN A 41 10.73 -1.66 3.87
N CYS A 42 9.57 -2.12 4.30
CA CYS A 42 9.14 -2.22 5.69
C CYS A 42 7.98 -3.21 5.82
N ASP A 43 7.71 -3.65 7.05
CA ASP A 43 6.51 -4.42 7.36
C ASP A 43 5.27 -3.52 7.48
N LYS A 44 4.08 -4.14 7.39
CA LYS A 44 2.79 -3.47 7.43
C LYS A 44 2.57 -2.68 8.72
N PHE A 45 3.06 -3.17 9.85
CA PHE A 45 2.88 -2.50 11.14
C PHE A 45 3.66 -1.19 11.19
N TYR A 46 4.92 -1.20 10.76
CA TYR A 46 5.74 -0.01 10.63
C TYR A 46 5.15 0.95 9.61
N PHE A 47 4.70 0.45 8.46
CA PHE A 47 4.09 1.25 7.41
C PHE A 47 2.86 2.02 7.91
N ASP A 48 1.96 1.34 8.62
CA ASP A 48 0.74 1.96 9.14
C ASP A 48 1.04 2.97 10.24
N LYS A 49 1.93 2.60 11.18
CA LYS A 49 2.31 3.45 12.31
C LYS A 49 2.98 4.74 11.85
N ASN A 50 3.83 4.66 10.82
CA ASN A 50 4.65 5.77 10.36
C ASN A 50 4.15 6.38 9.05
N PHE A 51 2.93 6.04 8.60
CA PHE A 51 2.42 6.47 7.29
C PHE A 51 2.56 7.99 7.08
N SER A 52 2.10 8.79 8.05
CA SER A 52 2.21 10.25 7.96
C SER A 52 3.66 10.70 7.82
N GLU A 53 4.60 10.09 8.54
CA GLU A 53 6.01 10.46 8.45
C GLU A 53 6.62 10.05 7.09
N LEU A 54 6.32 8.84 6.62
CA LEU A 54 6.82 8.28 5.36
C LEU A 54 6.37 9.09 4.14
N PHE A 55 5.23 9.78 4.26
CA PHE A 55 4.60 10.53 3.15
C PHE A 55 4.43 12.02 3.42
N ASN A 56 4.93 12.56 4.54
CA ASN A 56 4.99 13.99 4.77
C ASN A 56 6.06 14.63 3.89
N LEU A 57 5.65 15.05 2.70
CA LEU A 57 6.46 15.82 1.76
C LEU A 57 6.50 17.29 2.22
N LYS A 58 7.68 17.91 2.30
CA LYS A 58 7.79 19.30 2.76
C LYS A 58 7.04 20.26 1.82
N GLN A 59 6.54 21.33 2.43
CA GLN A 59 5.33 22.10 2.12
C GLN A 59 5.25 22.89 0.80
N ASN A 60 6.08 22.64 -0.23
CA ASN A 60 6.14 23.53 -1.40
C ASN A 60 5.85 22.89 -2.77
N GLU A 61 5.68 21.57 -2.90
CA GLU A 61 5.54 20.98 -4.26
C GLU A 61 4.31 20.10 -4.48
N LEU A 62 3.72 19.49 -3.44
CA LEU A 62 2.69 18.47 -3.64
C LEU A 62 1.55 18.45 -2.60
N ASP A 63 1.54 19.34 -1.61
CA ASP A 63 0.49 19.31 -0.58
C ASP A 63 -0.89 19.65 -1.18
N GLY A 64 -1.88 18.80 -0.96
CA GLY A 64 -3.24 18.95 -1.49
C GLY A 64 -3.47 18.64 -2.98
N ILE A 65 -2.42 18.34 -3.76
CA ILE A 65 -2.54 18.08 -5.21
C ILE A 65 -2.38 16.60 -5.59
N TYR A 66 -2.25 15.71 -4.60
CA TYR A 66 -2.31 14.26 -4.79
C TYR A 66 -3.01 13.56 -3.62
N CYS A 67 -3.43 12.32 -3.87
CA CYS A 67 -4.06 11.47 -2.87
C CYS A 67 -3.53 10.04 -2.97
N PHE A 68 -3.47 9.36 -1.82
CA PHE A 68 -3.25 7.93 -1.75
C PHE A 68 -4.57 7.19 -1.97
N LEU A 69 -4.56 6.20 -2.86
CA LEU A 69 -5.76 5.49 -3.29
C LEU A 69 -5.91 4.12 -2.62
N SER A 70 -4.79 3.46 -2.32
CA SER A 70 -4.78 2.20 -1.56
C SER A 70 -3.47 2.05 -0.80
N LYS A 71 -3.55 1.44 0.39
CA LYS A 71 -2.45 1.16 1.34
C LYS A 71 -2.37 -0.33 1.64
N ASN A 72 -2.40 -1.15 0.60
CA ASN A 72 -3.06 -2.44 0.78
C ASN A 72 -2.18 -3.65 0.52
N CYS A 73 -0.96 -3.55 -0.03
CA CYS A 73 -0.18 -4.76 -0.32
C CYS A 73 1.09 -4.84 0.54
N GLU A 74 1.34 -6.00 1.18
CA GLU A 74 2.67 -6.36 1.69
C GLU A 74 3.21 -7.52 0.84
N LEU A 75 4.38 -7.32 0.25
CA LEU A 75 5.16 -8.37 -0.38
C LEU A 75 6.14 -8.93 0.65
N THR A 76 6.27 -10.25 0.73
CA THR A 76 7.34 -10.94 1.43
C THR A 76 8.19 -11.69 0.42
N LEU A 77 9.46 -11.30 0.33
CA LEU A 77 10.43 -11.93 -0.55
C LEU A 77 10.91 -13.27 0.04
N ASN A 78 11.56 -14.09 -0.80
CA ASN A 78 12.13 -15.37 -0.36
C ASN A 78 13.21 -15.23 0.73
N ASP A 79 13.85 -14.06 0.82
CA ASP A 79 14.83 -13.74 1.85
C ASP A 79 14.22 -12.98 3.05
N GLU A 80 12.89 -13.08 3.20
CA GLU A 80 12.10 -12.50 4.29
C GLU A 80 12.02 -10.97 4.31
N ARG A 81 12.66 -10.27 3.37
CA ARG A 81 12.47 -8.82 3.23
C ARG A 81 11.02 -8.52 2.88
N LYS A 82 10.47 -7.49 3.52
CA LYS A 82 9.09 -7.07 3.33
C LYS A 82 9.00 -5.73 2.62
N PHE A 83 8.02 -5.60 1.74
CA PHE A 83 7.76 -4.37 0.99
C PHE A 83 6.29 -4.01 1.03
N CYS A 84 5.98 -2.81 1.54
CA CYS A 84 4.62 -2.28 1.56
C CYS A 84 4.34 -1.42 0.32
N GLY A 85 3.33 -1.81 -0.44
CA GLY A 85 2.86 -1.15 -1.64
C GLY A 85 1.87 -0.02 -1.36
N VAL A 86 2.07 1.10 -2.05
CA VAL A 86 1.17 2.25 -2.05
C VAL A 86 0.82 2.64 -3.47
N SER A 87 -0.42 3.05 -3.68
CA SER A 87 -0.84 3.67 -4.94
C SER A 87 -1.32 5.10 -4.71
N PHE A 88 -1.08 5.96 -5.70
CA PHE A 88 -1.43 7.38 -5.64
C PHE A 88 -1.77 7.94 -7.01
N LYS A 89 -2.48 9.06 -7.01
CA LYS A 89 -2.70 9.90 -8.19
C LYS A 89 -2.78 11.36 -7.77
N GLY A 90 -2.53 12.27 -8.69
CA GLY A 90 -2.63 13.70 -8.43
C GLY A 90 -2.45 14.54 -9.68
N GLU A 91 -2.78 15.83 -9.57
CA GLU A 91 -2.71 16.80 -10.66
C GLU A 91 -1.27 17.02 -11.16
N ALA A 92 -0.29 16.85 -10.27
CA ALA A 92 1.13 16.91 -10.62
C ALA A 92 1.59 15.75 -11.53
N GLY A 93 0.78 14.71 -11.73
CA GLY A 93 1.18 13.51 -12.46
C GLY A 93 2.01 12.55 -11.62
N LYS A 94 1.89 11.25 -11.92
CA LYS A 94 2.51 10.19 -11.11
C LYS A 94 4.03 10.27 -11.08
N GLU A 95 4.66 10.76 -12.13
CA GLU A 95 6.12 10.85 -12.28
C GLU A 95 6.71 11.85 -11.29
N ILE A 96 6.10 13.03 -11.16
CA ILE A 96 6.52 14.07 -10.22
C ILE A 96 6.29 13.60 -8.78
N ILE A 97 5.11 13.02 -8.51
CA ILE A 97 4.77 12.49 -7.18
C ILE A 97 5.72 11.35 -6.79
N SER A 98 5.98 10.41 -7.71
CA SER A 98 6.94 9.32 -7.52
C SER A 98 8.33 9.85 -7.18
N ALA A 99 8.83 10.83 -7.94
CA ALA A 99 10.15 11.41 -7.72
C ALA A 99 10.28 12.02 -6.32
N ALA A 100 9.28 12.78 -5.87
CA ALA A 100 9.28 13.39 -4.54
C ALA A 100 9.24 12.35 -3.40
N ILE A 101 8.40 11.31 -3.53
CA ILE A 101 8.33 10.22 -2.55
C ILE A 101 9.66 9.47 -2.48
N LYS A 102 10.23 9.10 -3.63
CA LYS A 102 11.52 8.41 -3.72
C LYS A 102 12.65 9.22 -3.11
N GLN A 103 12.72 10.52 -3.40
CA GLN A 103 13.75 11.40 -2.83
C GLN A 103 13.65 11.46 -1.30
N LYS A 104 12.42 11.54 -0.77
CA LYS A 104 12.19 11.51 0.68
C LYS A 104 12.66 10.19 1.28
N TRP A 105 12.24 9.05 0.73
CA TRP A 105 12.65 7.74 1.25
C TRP A 105 14.16 7.53 1.17
N GLN A 106 14.80 7.97 0.08
CA GLN A 106 16.26 8.03 -0.04
C GLN A 106 16.89 8.85 1.10
N SER A 107 16.36 10.04 1.39
CA SER A 107 16.88 10.90 2.49
C SER A 107 16.71 10.27 3.88
N MET A 108 15.76 9.35 4.02
CA MET A 108 15.53 8.57 5.24
C MET A 108 16.39 7.30 5.29
N GLY A 109 17.16 6.99 4.24
CA GLY A 109 17.95 5.77 4.15
C GLY A 109 17.11 4.50 3.91
N LEU A 110 15.92 4.65 3.34
CA LEU A 110 14.98 3.55 3.11
C LEU A 110 15.11 3.02 1.69
N THR A 111 15.19 1.70 1.55
CA THR A 111 15.08 1.02 0.26
C THR A 111 13.63 1.03 -0.20
N PHE A 112 13.42 1.19 -1.51
CA PHE A 112 12.11 1.08 -2.13
C PHE A 112 12.23 0.40 -3.49
N ALA A 113 11.10 0.15 -4.15
CA ALA A 113 11.03 -0.56 -5.40
C ALA A 113 9.84 -0.14 -6.26
N GLU A 114 9.94 -0.47 -7.54
CA GLU A 114 8.88 -0.37 -8.54
C GLU A 114 8.73 -1.72 -9.24
N ILE A 115 7.55 -1.96 -9.82
CA ILE A 115 7.33 -3.14 -10.64
C ILE A 115 7.61 -2.79 -12.11
N ASP A 116 8.53 -3.53 -12.74
CA ASP A 116 8.62 -3.61 -14.20
C ASP A 116 7.59 -4.63 -14.68
N LYS A 117 6.45 -4.12 -15.16
CA LYS A 117 5.33 -4.93 -15.65
C LYS A 117 5.69 -5.80 -16.85
N GLN A 118 6.61 -5.35 -17.71
CA GLN A 118 6.95 -6.08 -18.93
C GLN A 118 7.76 -7.33 -18.62
N GLN A 119 8.56 -7.26 -17.55
CA GLN A 119 9.44 -8.34 -17.14
C GLN A 119 8.93 -9.10 -15.90
N ASN A 120 7.84 -8.63 -15.28
CA ASN A 120 7.31 -9.16 -14.03
C ASN A 120 8.35 -9.14 -12.89
N LEU A 121 9.09 -8.03 -12.78
CA LEU A 121 10.17 -7.86 -11.81
C LEU A 121 9.86 -6.76 -10.81
N LEU A 122 10.26 -6.96 -9.55
CA LEU A 122 10.42 -5.90 -8.56
C LEU A 122 11.84 -5.33 -8.68
N VAL A 123 11.95 -4.06 -9.05
CA VAL A 123 13.22 -3.35 -9.25
C VAL A 123 13.47 -2.46 -8.05
N LEU A 124 14.48 -2.78 -7.25
CA LEU A 124 14.83 -2.05 -6.04
C LEU A 124 15.63 -0.78 -6.37
N SER A 125 15.59 0.19 -5.48
CA SER A 125 16.37 1.43 -5.53
C SER A 125 17.89 1.19 -5.48
N THR A 126 18.31 -0.02 -5.09
CA THR A 126 19.70 -0.49 -5.11
C THR A 126 20.15 -0.98 -6.49
N GLY A 127 19.23 -1.17 -7.44
CA GLY A 127 19.47 -1.80 -8.74
C GLY A 127 19.31 -3.32 -8.76
N GLU A 128 18.94 -3.92 -7.62
CA GLU A 128 18.60 -5.34 -7.53
C GLU A 128 17.24 -5.61 -8.20
N ASN A 129 17.15 -6.68 -8.99
CA ASN A 129 15.93 -7.12 -9.65
C ASN A 129 15.46 -8.45 -9.06
N ILE A 130 14.18 -8.56 -8.76
CA ILE A 130 13.59 -9.72 -8.07
C ILE A 130 12.39 -10.22 -8.85
N ASP A 131 12.36 -11.51 -9.19
CA ASP A 131 11.24 -12.14 -9.89
C ASP A 131 10.01 -12.24 -8.96
N LEU A 132 8.88 -11.69 -9.42
CA LEU A 132 7.63 -11.67 -8.64
C LEU A 132 6.95 -13.05 -8.56
N ASN A 133 7.30 -14.03 -9.40
CA ASN A 133 6.68 -15.37 -9.39
C ASN A 133 6.91 -16.14 -8.09
N GLY A 134 7.94 -15.79 -7.32
CA GLY A 134 8.26 -16.41 -6.03
C GLY A 134 7.89 -15.58 -4.80
N VAL A 135 7.21 -14.43 -4.99
CA VAL A 135 6.89 -13.51 -3.90
C VAL A 135 5.57 -13.87 -3.26
N GLU A 136 5.51 -13.90 -1.93
CA GLU A 136 4.24 -14.01 -1.22
C GLU A 136 3.65 -12.61 -1.03
N ALA A 137 2.38 -12.43 -1.37
CA ALA A 137 1.74 -11.12 -1.32
C ALA A 137 0.40 -11.18 -0.59
N LEU A 138 0.19 -10.22 0.31
CA LEU A 138 -1.03 -10.07 1.10
C LEU A 138 -1.66 -8.72 0.82
N GLU A 139 -2.93 -8.74 0.43
CA GLU A 139 -3.78 -7.56 0.41
C GLU A 139 -4.49 -7.38 1.76
N TYR A 140 -4.49 -6.15 2.28
CA TYR A 140 -5.10 -5.76 3.53
C TYR A 140 -6.32 -4.87 3.27
N GLU A 141 -7.49 -5.30 3.73
CA GLU A 141 -8.74 -4.53 3.65
C GLU A 141 -9.26 -4.26 5.06
N ILE A 142 -9.62 -3.00 5.36
CA ILE A 142 -10.32 -2.67 6.60
C ILE A 142 -11.81 -2.89 6.36
N VAL A 143 -12.35 -3.94 6.98
CA VAL A 143 -13.78 -4.26 6.91
C VAL A 143 -14.46 -3.78 8.18
N LYS A 144 -15.43 -2.88 8.04
CA LYS A 144 -16.31 -2.49 9.16
C LYS A 144 -17.29 -3.61 9.44
N LYS A 145 -17.11 -4.34 10.54
CA LYS A 145 -18.06 -5.36 10.99
C LYS A 145 -19.04 -4.79 12.00
N LYS A 146 -20.32 -5.08 11.80
CA LYS A 146 -21.38 -4.83 12.78
C LYS A 146 -21.35 -5.93 13.84
N LYS A 147 -21.40 -5.55 15.12
CA LYS A 147 -21.51 -6.49 16.23
C LYS A 147 -22.94 -7.04 16.29
N THR A 148 -23.17 -8.27 15.85
CA THR A 148 -24.43 -8.97 16.11
C THR A 148 -24.43 -9.45 17.56
N GLN A 149 -25.20 -8.79 18.43
CA GLN A 149 -25.53 -9.37 19.73
C GLN A 149 -26.36 -10.63 19.49
N LYS A 150 -25.80 -11.80 19.80
CA LYS A 150 -26.63 -13.00 20.01
C LYS A 150 -27.44 -12.76 21.29
N THR A 151 -28.70 -12.40 21.14
CA THR A 151 -29.69 -12.62 22.18
C THR A 151 -29.88 -14.13 22.33
N SER A 152 -29.16 -14.73 23.29
CA SER A 152 -29.54 -16.03 23.82
C SER A 152 -30.85 -15.83 24.58
N ASN A 153 -31.97 -16.18 23.95
CA ASN A 153 -33.23 -16.37 24.67
C ASN A 153 -33.07 -17.63 25.54
N GLN A 154 -32.96 -17.43 26.85
CA GLN A 154 -33.31 -18.44 27.86
C GLN A 154 -34.80 -18.34 28.16
#